data_AF-A0A9D5LE89-F1
#
_entry.id   AF-A0A9D5LE89-F1
#
_cell.length_a   1.000
_cell.length_b   1.000
_cell.length_c   1.000
_cell.angle_alpha   90.00
_cell.angle_beta   90.00
_cell.angle_gamma   90.00
#
_symmetry.space_group_name_H-M   'P 1'
#
loop_
_entity.id
_entity.type
_entity.pdbx_description
1 polymer ?
#
loop_
_entity_poly.entity_id
_entity_poly.type
_entity_poly.pdbx_seq_one_letter_code
_entity_poly.pdbx_strand_id
1 'polypeptide(L)'
;MTAVWERWFCISQFLSLSLPSELFTEMDVTNKKYYKISEVAEMVGLPMSTLRFWENQFPSIKPKRNDRGTRFYTPRDVETIRMVAYLVKDRGMKLEAAQEELKRNRDGVNKKFEIIERLRGIRNTLQEMLDSLHKLR
;
A
#
# COMPACT_ATOMS: atom_id res chain seq x y z
N MET A 1 -12.85 -24.55 -14.95
CA MET A 1 -12.60 -23.10 -15.11
C MET A 1 -13.40 -22.36 -14.04
N THR A 2 -13.15 -22.70 -12.77
CA THR A 2 -12.35 -21.92 -11.80
C THR A 2 -13.05 -20.63 -11.37
N ALA A 3 -14.15 -20.86 -10.64
CA ALA A 3 -14.76 -19.96 -9.68
C ALA A 3 -13.76 -19.60 -8.56
N VAL A 4 -12.84 -18.68 -8.87
CA VAL A 4 -11.93 -18.05 -7.90
C VAL A 4 -12.50 -16.71 -7.42
N TRP A 5 -13.52 -16.19 -8.10
CA TRP A 5 -14.05 -14.84 -7.90
C TRP A 5 -15.09 -14.72 -6.78
N GLU A 6 -15.74 -15.80 -6.37
CA GLU A 6 -16.71 -15.77 -5.25
C GLU A 6 -16.04 -15.79 -3.86
N ARG A 7 -14.78 -16.21 -3.77
CA ARG A 7 -14.03 -16.22 -2.49
C ARG A 7 -13.40 -14.87 -2.14
N TRP A 8 -13.20 -14.01 -3.14
CA TRP A 8 -12.66 -12.65 -2.95
C TRP A 8 -13.74 -11.62 -2.60
N PHE A 9 -14.99 -11.83 -3.03
CA PHE A 9 -16.12 -11.00 -2.64
C PHE A 9 -16.44 -11.15 -1.14
N CYS A 10 -16.23 -12.35 -0.58
CA CYS A 10 -16.50 -12.63 0.84
C CYS A 10 -15.51 -12.00 1.83
N ILE A 11 -14.33 -11.54 1.36
CA ILE A 11 -13.39 -10.75 2.19
C ILE A 11 -13.73 -9.25 2.12
N SER A 12 -14.41 -8.81 1.05
CA SER A 12 -14.76 -7.40 0.85
C SER A 12 -15.95 -6.93 1.70
N GLN A 13 -16.73 -7.84 2.29
CA GLN A 13 -17.88 -7.51 3.13
C GLN A 13 -17.59 -7.59 4.64
N PHE A 14 -16.42 -8.07 5.04
CA PHE A 14 -16.00 -8.14 6.45
C PHE A 14 -15.20 -6.92 6.92
N LEU A 15 -14.88 -6.00 6.00
CA LEU A 15 -14.04 -4.82 6.24
C LEU A 15 -14.87 -3.53 6.48
N SER A 16 -16.12 -3.65 6.95
CA SER A 16 -16.94 -2.48 7.34
C SER A 16 -17.30 -2.44 8.84
N LEU A 17 -16.80 -3.36 9.66
CA LEU A 17 -17.07 -3.34 11.11
C LEU A 17 -15.75 -3.52 11.87
N SER A 18 -15.43 -2.48 12.65
CA SER A 18 -14.31 -2.36 13.58
C SER A 18 -12.90 -2.55 13.00
N LEU A 19 -12.41 -1.53 12.30
CA LEU A 19 -10.98 -1.23 12.34
C LEU A 19 -10.79 -0.05 13.30
N PRO A 20 -10.15 -0.24 14.46
CA PRO A 20 -9.82 0.83 15.38
C PRO A 20 -9.00 1.89 14.66
N SER A 21 -9.24 3.15 14.99
CA SER A 21 -8.53 4.35 14.51
C SER A 21 -7.04 4.41 14.90
N GLU A 22 -6.42 3.29 15.29
CA GLU A 22 -5.05 3.20 15.83
C GLU A 22 -4.06 2.50 14.88
N LEU A 23 -4.40 2.30 13.60
CA LEU A 23 -3.49 1.72 12.60
C LEU A 23 -3.10 2.73 11.50
N PHE A 24 -2.75 3.93 11.91
CA PHE A 24 -1.87 4.78 11.12
C PHE A 24 -0.86 5.40 12.09
N THR A 25 0.05 4.56 12.60
CA THR A 25 1.21 5.05 13.34
C THR A 25 1.97 6.00 12.42
N GLU A 26 2.09 7.26 12.83
CA GLU A 26 3.11 8.17 12.30
C GLU A 26 4.45 7.44 12.33
N MET A 27 4.88 6.95 11.16
CA MET A 27 6.20 6.38 11.03
C MET A 27 7.20 7.52 10.85
N ASP A 28 8.16 7.59 11.76
CA ASP A 28 9.47 8.17 11.53
C ASP A 28 10.12 7.48 10.31
N VAL A 29 9.90 8.01 9.10
CA VAL A 29 10.49 7.49 7.86
C VAL A 29 11.95 7.95 7.71
N THR A 30 12.57 8.58 8.72
CA THR A 30 13.78 9.38 8.45
C THR A 30 15.12 8.67 8.65
N ASN A 31 15.20 7.41 9.10
CA ASN A 31 16.52 6.78 9.31
C ASN A 31 16.67 5.26 9.06
N LYS A 32 15.59 4.51 8.76
CA LYS A 32 15.71 3.07 8.45
C LYS A 32 16.11 2.84 6.98
N LYS A 33 17.30 2.28 6.76
CA LYS A 33 17.81 1.94 5.41
C LYS A 33 17.13 0.73 4.76
N TYR A 34 16.55 -0.16 5.56
CA TYR A 34 15.94 -1.40 5.09
C TYR A 34 14.69 -1.73 5.91
N TYR A 35 13.67 -2.25 5.22
CA TYR A 35 12.40 -2.70 5.80
C TYR A 35 12.19 -4.18 5.54
N LYS A 36 11.72 -4.93 6.55
CA LYS A 36 11.31 -6.33 6.40
C LYS A 36 10.00 -6.42 5.62
N ILE A 37 9.75 -7.55 4.95
CA ILE A 37 8.48 -7.79 4.23
C ILE A 37 7.23 -7.60 5.11
N SER A 38 7.32 -7.91 6.41
CA SER A 38 6.22 -7.71 7.35
C SER A 38 5.92 -6.24 7.57
N GLU A 39 6.95 -5.43 7.82
CA GLU A 39 6.81 -3.97 7.97
C GLU A 39 6.25 -3.35 6.69
N VAL A 40 6.69 -3.80 5.50
CA VAL A 40 6.17 -3.30 4.23
C VAL A 40 4.71 -3.69 3.99
N ALA A 41 4.31 -4.89 4.40
CA ALA A 41 2.93 -5.35 4.30
C ALA A 41 1.99 -4.49 5.16
N GLU A 42 2.40 -4.17 6.38
CA GLU A 42 1.67 -3.28 7.29
C GLU A 42 1.59 -1.86 6.73
N MET A 43 2.71 -1.28 6.26
CA MET A 43 2.75 0.07 5.69
C MET A 43 1.82 0.28 4.50
N VAL A 44 1.67 -0.73 3.64
CA VAL A 44 0.87 -0.62 2.40
C VAL A 44 -0.54 -1.22 2.58
N GLY A 45 -0.81 -1.90 3.70
CA GLY A 45 -2.07 -2.61 3.91
C GLY A 45 -2.30 -3.70 2.86
N LEU A 46 -1.24 -4.44 2.52
CA LEU A 46 -1.27 -5.55 1.56
C LEU A 46 -0.74 -6.82 2.21
N PRO A 47 -1.31 -8.00 1.91
CA PRO A 47 -0.78 -9.24 2.45
C PRO A 47 0.61 -9.54 1.88
N MET A 48 1.47 -10.16 2.68
CA MET A 48 2.86 -10.48 2.29
C MET A 48 2.93 -11.36 1.04
N SER A 49 1.90 -12.19 0.77
CA SER A 49 1.80 -13.00 -0.45
C SER A 49 1.73 -12.15 -1.71
N THR A 50 1.00 -11.02 -1.68
CA THR A 50 0.91 -10.09 -2.80
C THR A 50 2.25 -9.41 -3.06
N LEU A 51 2.96 -8.99 -2.01
CA LEU A 51 4.29 -8.42 -2.16
C LEU A 51 5.27 -9.41 -2.82
N ARG A 52 5.25 -10.68 -2.38
CA ARG A 52 6.04 -11.75 -3.00
C ARG A 52 5.69 -11.98 -4.46
N PHE A 53 4.42 -11.88 -4.81
CA PHE A 53 3.97 -12.01 -6.19
C PHE A 53 4.47 -10.84 -7.06
N TRP A 54 4.43 -9.62 -6.51
CA TRP A 54 4.89 -8.41 -7.20
C TRP A 54 6.40 -8.38 -7.43
N GLU A 55 7.20 -9.02 -6.58
CA GLU A 55 8.65 -9.21 -6.82
C GLU A 55 8.92 -9.81 -8.22
N ASN A 56 8.08 -10.72 -8.70
CA ASN A 56 8.24 -11.35 -10.01
C ASN A 56 7.74 -10.49 -11.17
N GLN A 57 6.76 -9.62 -10.91
CA GLN A 57 6.10 -8.81 -11.94
C GLN A 57 6.80 -7.47 -12.18
N PHE A 58 7.48 -6.94 -11.16
CA PHE A 58 8.13 -5.64 -11.21
C PHE A 58 9.65 -5.80 -11.05
N PRO A 59 10.42 -5.82 -12.15
CA PRO A 59 11.88 -5.91 -12.11
C PRO A 59 12.56 -4.76 -11.36
N SER A 60 11.84 -3.67 -11.13
CA SER A 60 12.31 -2.50 -10.37
C SER A 60 12.36 -2.76 -8.86
N ILE A 61 11.62 -3.75 -8.35
CA ILE A 61 11.59 -4.11 -6.93
C ILE A 61 12.53 -5.29 -6.74
N LYS A 62 13.72 -5.03 -6.19
CA LYS A 62 14.75 -6.07 -5.99
C LYS A 62 15.10 -6.18 -4.50
N PRO A 63 14.33 -6.94 -3.72
CA PRO A 63 14.61 -7.07 -2.29
C PRO A 63 15.93 -7.80 -2.07
N LYS A 64 16.73 -7.29 -1.15
CA LYS A 64 17.95 -7.97 -0.69
C LYS A 64 17.55 -9.15 0.19
N ARG A 65 18.20 -10.29 0.01
CA ARG A 65 18.02 -11.48 0.87
C ARG A 65 19.19 -11.60 1.83
N ASN A 66 18.93 -11.98 3.08
CA ASN A 66 19.98 -12.43 3.99
C ASN A 66 20.19 -13.95 3.89
N ASP A 67 21.18 -14.45 4.62
CA ASP A 67 21.53 -15.89 4.65
C ASP A 67 20.41 -16.77 5.21
N ARG A 68 19.48 -16.20 5.98
CA ARG A 68 18.27 -16.87 6.52
C ARG A 68 17.06 -16.79 5.58
N GLY A 69 17.20 -16.18 4.40
CA GLY A 69 16.13 -16.02 3.42
C GLY A 69 15.13 -14.89 3.69
N THR A 70 15.38 -14.03 4.67
CA THR A 70 14.52 -12.86 4.94
C THR A 70 14.72 -11.78 3.87
N ARG A 71 13.61 -11.23 3.38
CA ARG A 71 13.60 -10.17 2.36
C ARG A 71 13.61 -8.79 3.00
N PHE A 72 14.50 -7.94 2.47
CA PHE A 72 14.66 -6.55 2.87
C PHE A 72 14.43 -5.62 1.69
N TYR A 73 13.61 -4.62 1.91
CA TYR A 73 13.22 -3.61 0.93
C TYR A 73 13.88 -2.28 1.27
N THR A 74 14.34 -1.55 0.26
CA THR A 74 14.83 -0.19 0.43
C THR A 74 13.66 0.80 0.47
N PRO A 75 13.83 2.03 1.01
CA PRO A 75 12.80 3.06 0.95
C PRO A 75 12.28 3.32 -0.48
N ARG A 76 13.16 3.23 -1.49
CA ARG A 76 12.82 3.39 -2.91
C ARG A 76 11.94 2.24 -3.44
N ASP A 77 12.16 1.02 -2.96
CA ASP A 77 11.30 -0.11 -3.28
C ASP A 77 9.91 0.09 -2.68
N VAL A 78 9.85 0.53 -1.42
CA VAL A 78 8.59 0.80 -0.70
C VAL A 78 7.77 1.90 -1.39
N GLU A 79 8.42 2.99 -1.83
CA GLU A 79 7.77 4.03 -2.64
C GLU A 79 7.19 3.47 -3.94
N THR A 80 7.96 2.62 -4.63
CA THR A 80 7.50 1.98 -5.87
C THR A 80 6.30 1.06 -5.61
N ILE A 81 6.32 0.29 -4.53
CA ILE A 81 5.20 -0.56 -4.10
C ILE A 81 3.96 0.28 -3.81
N ARG A 82 4.10 1.43 -3.13
CA ARG A 82 2.97 2.34 -2.86
C ARG A 82 2.35 2.89 -4.14
N MET A 83 3.17 3.29 -5.12
CA MET A 83 2.67 3.74 -6.42
C MET A 83 1.95 2.62 -7.18
N VAL A 84 2.50 1.41 -7.19
CA VAL A 84 1.83 0.24 -7.80
C VAL A 84 0.49 -0.02 -7.11
N ALA A 85 0.44 0.03 -5.78
CA ALA A 85 -0.78 -0.15 -5.03
C ALA A 85 -1.85 0.87 -5.41
N TYR A 86 -1.48 2.14 -5.56
CA TYR A 86 -2.37 3.18 -6.08
C TYR A 86 -2.92 2.84 -7.48
N LEU A 87 -2.05 2.45 -8.41
CA LEU A 87 -2.46 2.13 -9.79
C LEU A 87 -3.39 0.91 -9.86
N VAL A 88 -3.18 -0.09 -9.01
CA VAL A 88 -3.96 -1.34 -9.04
C VAL A 88 -5.24 -1.22 -8.22
N LYS A 89 -5.16 -0.72 -6.98
CA LYS A 89 -6.33 -0.64 -6.08
C LYS A 89 -7.24 0.54 -6.41
N ASP A 90 -6.67 1.73 -6.54
CA ASP A 90 -7.48 2.95 -6.70
C ASP A 90 -7.88 3.19 -8.15
N ARG A 91 -7.01 2.83 -9.11
CA ARG A 91 -7.27 3.01 -10.55
C ARG A 91 -7.73 1.73 -11.26
N GLY A 92 -7.70 0.57 -10.60
CA GLY A 92 -8.17 -0.69 -11.17
C GLY A 92 -7.35 -1.22 -12.34
N MET A 93 -6.09 -0.80 -12.50
CA MET A 93 -5.26 -1.24 -13.62
C MET A 93 -4.73 -2.66 -13.41
N LYS A 94 -4.53 -3.37 -14.53
CA LYS A 94 -3.78 -4.64 -14.55
C LYS A 94 -2.30 -4.37 -14.22
N LEU A 95 -1.63 -5.37 -13.64
CA LEU A 95 -0.24 -5.23 -13.19
C LEU A 95 0.73 -4.86 -14.32
N GLU A 96 0.55 -5.44 -15.50
CA GLU A 96 1.36 -5.12 -16.71
C GLU A 96 1.18 -3.66 -17.14
N ALA A 97 -0.08 -3.18 -17.17
CA ALA A 97 -0.39 -1.79 -17.50
C ALA A 97 0.17 -0.81 -16.45
N ALA A 98 0.10 -1.17 -15.17
CA ALA A 98 0.69 -0.38 -14.10
C ALA A 98 2.22 -0.30 -14.23
N GLN A 99 2.88 -1.40 -14.63
CA GLN A 99 4.31 -1.42 -14.89
C GLN A 99 4.69 -0.52 -16.07
N GLU A 100 3.91 -0.55 -17.15
CA GLU A 100 4.14 0.29 -18.32
C GLU A 100 3.93 1.77 -18.01
N GLU A 101 2.86 2.11 -17.28
CA GLU A 101 2.58 3.48 -16.84
C GLU A 101 3.72 4.03 -15.96
N LEU A 102 4.26 3.22 -15.05
CA LEU A 102 5.41 3.60 -14.22
C LEU A 102 6.70 3.80 -15.03
N LYS A 103 6.87 3.09 -16.15
CA LYS A 103 8.00 3.30 -17.06
C LYS A 103 7.82 4.57 -17.90
N ARG A 104 6.60 4.83 -18.38
CA ARG A 104 6.29 5.97 -19.26
C ARG A 104 6.23 7.30 -18.52
N ASN A 105 5.60 7.34 -17.35
CA ASN A 105 5.29 8.60 -16.65
C ASN A 105 5.37 8.47 -15.12
N ARG A 106 6.55 8.10 -14.62
CA ARG A 106 6.79 7.99 -13.17
C ARG A 106 6.47 9.29 -12.42
N ASP A 107 6.90 10.43 -12.94
CA ASP A 107 6.72 11.72 -12.28
C ASP A 107 5.26 12.15 -12.21
N GLY A 108 4.49 11.89 -13.27
CA GLY A 108 3.05 12.15 -13.26
C GLY A 108 2.29 11.25 -12.30
N VAL A 109 2.69 9.98 -12.16
CA VAL A 109 2.13 9.06 -11.15
C VAL A 109 2.49 9.54 -9.74
N ASN A 110 3.73 9.97 -9.52
CA ASN A 110 4.18 10.45 -8.21
C ASN A 110 3.41 11.70 -7.77
N LYS A 111 3.27 12.72 -8.64
CA LYS A 111 2.48 13.92 -8.34
C LYS A 111 1.02 13.59 -7.99
N LYS A 112 0.39 12.69 -8.76
CA LYS A 112 -0.99 12.26 -8.48
C LYS A 112 -1.09 11.54 -7.14
N PHE A 113 -0.13 10.65 -6.86
CA PHE A 113 -0.05 9.94 -5.59
C PHE A 113 0.11 10.92 -4.42
N GLU A 114 1.02 11.89 -4.51
CA GLU A 114 1.25 12.91 -3.49
C GLU A 114 -0.01 13.74 -3.20
N ILE A 115 -0.72 14.19 -4.24
CA ILE A 115 -1.99 14.92 -4.07
C ILE A 115 -3.01 14.06 -3.33
N ILE A 116 -3.13 12.78 -3.70
CA ILE A 116 -4.11 11.88 -3.09
C ILE A 116 -3.78 11.59 -1.63
N GLU A 117 -2.50 11.39 -1.30
CA GLU A 117 -2.09 11.19 0.08
C GLU A 117 -2.36 12.44 0.94
N ARG A 118 -2.12 13.65 0.40
CA ARG A 118 -2.50 14.90 1.08
C ARG A 118 -4.01 14.98 1.32
N LEU A 119 -4.82 14.67 0.31
CA LEU A 119 -6.29 14.68 0.43
C LEU A 119 -6.79 13.64 1.43
N ARG A 120 -6.20 12.44 1.45
CA ARG A 120 -6.49 11.40 2.45
C ARG A 120 -6.14 11.87 3.85
N GLY A 121 -5.01 12.55 4.02
CA GLY A 121 -4.60 13.17 5.28
C GLY A 121 -5.64 14.19 5.77
N ILE A 122 -6.03 15.14 4.92
CA ILE A 122 -7.05 16.15 5.25
C ILE A 122 -8.39 15.50 5.62
N ARG A 123 -8.83 14.49 4.86
CA ARG A 123 -10.06 13.77 5.19
C ARG A 123 -9.97 13.10 6.56
N ASN A 124 -8.84 12.46 6.88
CA ASN A 124 -8.66 11.78 8.15
C ASN A 124 -8.67 12.77 9.33
N THR A 125 -7.99 13.92 9.21
CA THR A 125 -8.01 14.94 10.27
C THR A 125 -9.41 15.50 10.50
N LEU A 126 -10.18 15.73 9.43
CA LEU A 126 -11.58 16.16 9.54
C LEU A 126 -12.46 15.08 10.18
N GLN A 127 -12.22 13.80 9.87
CA GLN A 127 -12.94 12.69 10.48
C GLN A 127 -12.65 12.60 11.98
N GLU A 128 -11.39 12.76 12.39
CA GLU A 128 -11.00 12.76 13.81
C GLU A 128 -11.67 13.92 14.58
N MET A 129 -11.71 15.11 13.98
CA MET A 129 -12.44 16.26 14.57
C MET A 129 -13.93 15.93 14.73
N LEU A 130 -14.57 15.34 13.72
CA LEU A 130 -15.97 14.95 13.78
C LEU A 130 -16.23 13.89 14.85
N ASP A 131 -15.37 12.87 14.95
CA ASP A 131 -15.48 11.82 15.97
C ASP A 131 -15.31 12.39 17.38
N SER A 132 -14.42 13.38 17.56
CA SER A 132 -14.26 14.07 18.85
C SER A 132 -15.52 14.84 19.26
N LEU A 133 -16.19 15.50 18.31
CA LEU A 133 -17.43 16.22 18.57
C LEU A 133 -18.57 15.27 18.94
N HIS A 134 -18.64 14.11 18.29
CA HIS A 134 -19.63 13.09 18.61
C HIS A 134 -19.43 12.47 20.00
N LYS A 135 -18.19 12.37 20.50
CA LYS A 135 -17.91 11.87 21.86
C LYS A 135 -18.33 12.83 22.99
N LEU A 136 -18.59 14.10 22.67
CA LEU A 136 -18.99 15.13 23.64
C LEU A 136 -20.51 15.28 23.78
N ARG A 137 -21.28 14.56 22.96
CA ARG A 137 -22.75 14.52 23.00
C ARG A 137 -23.22 13.26 23.70
#